data_AF-A0A6N2KPN9-F1
#
_entry.id   AF-A0A6N2KPN9-F1
#
_cell.length_a   1.000
_cell.length_b   1.000
_cell.length_c   1.000
_cell.angle_alpha   90.00
_cell.angle_beta   90.00
_cell.angle_gamma   90.00
#
_symmetry.space_group_name_H-M   'P 1'
#
loop_
_entity.id
_entity.type
_entity.pdbx_description
1 polymer ?
#
loop_
_entity_poly.entity_id
_entity_poly.type
_entity_poly.pdbx_seq_one_letter_code
_entity_poly.pdbx_strand_id
1 'polypeptide(L)'
;MVEPLDIAEYYRDSDKRDYQTHGRSRHYILLEKWQEDDAEKLKSSPNNKKKQNVAGILTENSCFWAKLFNDGTSSAVEKQLAKENLDMFEHYALNQLNNYAVSPEIFLKESSFIKWWETFQEIIETSHDSPLSDFMKYERYLQYEKGSTFLR
;
A
#
# COMPACT_ATOMS: atom_id res chain seq x y z
N MET A 1 1.13 -7.38 -11.37
CA MET A 1 0.47 -6.60 -12.47
C MET A 1 -1.02 -6.87 -12.54
N VAL A 2 -1.46 -8.13 -12.67
CA VAL A 2 -2.88 -8.44 -12.95
C VAL A 2 -3.74 -8.49 -11.68
N GLU A 3 -3.23 -9.06 -10.58
CA GLU A 3 -3.97 -9.20 -9.32
C GLU A 3 -4.63 -7.91 -8.79
N PRO A 4 -4.01 -6.72 -8.90
CA PRO A 4 -4.69 -5.45 -8.60
C PRO A 4 -6.04 -5.24 -9.31
N LEU A 5 -6.19 -5.71 -10.55
CA LEU A 5 -7.43 -5.60 -11.32
C LEU A 5 -8.50 -6.56 -10.78
N ASP A 6 -8.11 -7.79 -10.42
CA ASP A 6 -9.02 -8.76 -9.81
C ASP A 6 -9.45 -8.32 -8.41
N ILE A 7 -8.56 -7.67 -7.65
CA ILE A 7 -8.90 -7.02 -6.37
C ILE A 7 -9.92 -5.91 -6.61
N ALA A 8 -9.69 -5.04 -7.59
CA ALA A 8 -10.62 -3.96 -7.91
C ALA A 8 -12.00 -4.50 -8.31
N GLU A 9 -12.05 -5.59 -9.09
CA GLU A 9 -13.32 -6.26 -9.41
C GLU A 9 -13.96 -6.90 -8.18
N TYR A 10 -13.17 -7.52 -7.30
CA TYR A 10 -13.68 -8.12 -6.06
C TYR A 10 -14.40 -7.11 -5.18
N TYR A 11 -13.81 -5.94 -4.96
CA TYR A 11 -14.39 -4.87 -4.12
C TYR A 11 -15.36 -3.94 -4.87
N ARG A 12 -15.62 -4.16 -6.16
CA ARG A 12 -16.57 -3.36 -6.94
C ARG A 12 -18.00 -3.46 -6.39
N ASP A 13 -18.37 -4.65 -5.91
CA ASP A 13 -19.67 -4.91 -5.30
C ASP A 13 -19.52 -4.81 -3.77
N SER A 14 -20.24 -3.85 -3.16
CA SER A 14 -19.99 -3.25 -1.84
C SER A 14 -19.97 -4.17 -0.62
N ASP A 15 -20.30 -5.45 -0.78
CA ASP A 15 -20.54 -6.36 0.34
C ASP A 15 -19.40 -7.36 0.56
N LYS A 16 -18.39 -7.36 -0.33
CA LYS A 16 -17.25 -8.27 -0.22
C LYS A 16 -16.16 -7.68 0.67
N ARG A 17 -15.65 -8.51 1.58
CA ARG A 17 -14.52 -8.21 2.45
C ARG A 17 -13.49 -9.33 2.35
N ASP A 18 -12.30 -9.07 2.88
CA ASP A 18 -11.27 -10.10 3.08
C ASP A 18 -10.87 -10.82 1.79
N TYR A 19 -10.47 -10.07 0.75
CA TYR A 19 -10.00 -10.65 -0.51
C TYR A 19 -8.94 -11.72 -0.30
N GLN A 20 -7.96 -11.48 0.59
CA GLN A 20 -6.87 -12.42 0.81
C GLN A 20 -7.32 -13.80 1.28
N THR A 21 -8.42 -13.90 2.03
CA THR A 21 -8.93 -15.17 2.57
C THR A 21 -10.04 -15.77 1.70
N HIS A 22 -10.93 -14.96 1.15
CA HIS A 22 -12.14 -15.43 0.46
C HIS A 22 -12.15 -15.16 -1.05
N GLY A 23 -11.37 -14.20 -1.55
CA GLY A 23 -11.40 -13.75 -2.94
C GLY A 23 -10.16 -14.13 -3.77
N ARG A 24 -9.04 -14.41 -3.11
CA ARG A 24 -7.74 -14.58 -3.75
C ARG A 24 -7.68 -15.93 -4.46
N SER A 25 -7.52 -15.88 -5.78
CA SER A 25 -7.43 -17.09 -6.58
C SER A 25 -6.16 -17.88 -6.29
N ARG A 26 -6.27 -19.21 -6.34
CA ARG A 26 -5.17 -20.15 -6.02
C ARG A 26 -3.91 -19.90 -6.84
N HIS A 27 -4.04 -19.42 -8.07
CA HIS A 27 -2.89 -19.19 -8.94
C HIS A 27 -1.99 -18.04 -8.44
N TYR A 28 -2.56 -16.96 -7.88
CA TYR A 28 -1.76 -15.89 -7.28
C TYR A 28 -0.98 -16.37 -6.06
N ILE A 29 -1.62 -17.17 -5.21
CA ILE A 29 -0.99 -17.77 -4.02
C ILE A 29 0.20 -18.66 -4.43
N LEU A 30 0.03 -19.47 -5.48
CA LEU A 30 1.12 -20.32 -5.98
C LEU A 30 2.26 -19.51 -6.61
N LEU A 31 1.95 -18.47 -7.38
CA LEU A 31 2.95 -17.61 -8.00
C LEU A 31 3.78 -16.85 -6.96
N GLU A 32 3.13 -16.27 -5.95
CA GLU A 32 3.82 -15.59 -4.84
C GLU A 32 4.74 -16.56 -4.10
N LYS A 33 4.25 -17.75 -3.75
CA LYS A 33 5.06 -18.78 -3.10
C LYS A 33 6.29 -19.17 -3.92
N TRP A 34 6.14 -19.39 -5.23
CA TRP A 34 7.29 -19.71 -6.08
C TRP A 34 8.30 -18.57 -6.18
N GLN A 35 7.82 -17.32 -6.19
CA GLN A 35 8.68 -16.14 -6.19
C GLN A 35 9.46 -16.00 -4.87
N GLU A 36 8.83 -16.26 -3.74
CA GLU A 36 9.47 -16.29 -2.41
C GLU A 36 10.51 -17.41 -2.32
N ASP A 37 10.15 -18.64 -2.73
CA ASP A 37 11.06 -19.79 -2.76
C ASP A 37 12.32 -19.50 -3.60
N ASP A 38 12.19 -18.78 -4.71
CA ASP A 38 13.33 -18.40 -5.55
C ASP A 38 14.13 -17.24 -4.97
N ALA A 39 13.49 -16.27 -4.30
CA ALA A 39 14.16 -15.19 -3.61
C ALA A 39 15.01 -15.69 -2.43
N GLU A 40 14.53 -16.69 -1.67
CA GLU A 40 15.28 -17.30 -0.57
C GLU A 40 16.52 -18.07 -1.07
N LYS A 41 16.44 -18.70 -2.25
CA LYS A 41 17.58 -19.38 -2.87
C LYS A 41 18.66 -18.41 -3.33
N LEU A 42 18.27 -17.19 -3.71
CA LEU A 42 19.16 -16.14 -4.21
C LEU A 42 19.45 -15.13 -3.09
N LYS A 43 20.44 -15.40 -2.22
CA LYS A 43 20.90 -14.49 -1.14
C LYS A 43 20.92 -13.03 -1.62
N SER A 44 19.90 -12.26 -1.24
CA SER A 44 19.55 -11.05 -1.97
C SER A 44 20.60 -9.94 -1.81
N SER A 45 21.04 -9.42 -2.95
CA SER A 45 21.93 -8.26 -3.06
C SER A 45 21.19 -6.97 -2.70
N PRO A 46 21.89 -5.91 -2.25
CA PRO A 46 21.28 -4.81 -1.50
C PRO A 46 20.28 -3.97 -2.31
N ASN A 47 19.29 -3.44 -1.58
CA ASN A 47 18.13 -2.61 -1.96
C ASN A 47 18.41 -1.40 -2.89
N ASN A 48 19.66 -1.11 -3.21
CA ASN A 48 20.06 0.09 -3.97
C ASN A 48 19.54 0.10 -5.42
N LYS A 49 19.23 -1.06 -6.01
CA LYS A 49 18.64 -1.12 -7.35
C LYS A 49 17.20 -0.63 -7.39
N LYS A 50 16.43 -0.74 -6.29
CA LYS A 50 15.00 -0.36 -6.27
C LYS A 50 14.77 1.14 -6.41
N LYS A 51 15.79 1.95 -6.07
CA LYS A 51 15.79 3.40 -6.30
C LYS A 51 16.00 3.78 -7.76
N GLN A 52 16.47 2.86 -8.60
CA GLN A 52 16.67 3.12 -10.02
C GLN A 52 15.33 2.93 -10.73
N ASN A 53 14.82 3.99 -11.35
CA ASN A 53 13.59 3.98 -12.15
C ASN A 53 12.29 3.69 -11.36
N VAL A 54 12.11 4.36 -10.22
CA VAL A 54 10.90 4.23 -9.37
C VAL A 54 9.61 4.51 -10.14
N ALA A 55 9.62 5.47 -11.06
CA ALA A 55 8.48 5.76 -11.93
C ALA A 55 7.93 4.55 -12.70
N GLY A 56 8.77 3.55 -13.00
CA GLY A 56 8.41 2.36 -13.77
C GLY A 56 8.23 1.08 -12.95
N ILE A 57 8.29 1.13 -11.62
CA ILE A 57 8.18 -0.08 -10.80
C ILE A 57 6.74 -0.56 -10.72
N LEU A 58 6.61 -1.87 -10.52
CA LEU A 58 5.37 -2.49 -10.12
C LEU A 58 5.36 -2.60 -8.60
N THR A 59 4.19 -2.46 -8.00
CA THR A 59 4.00 -2.75 -6.58
C THR A 59 4.34 -4.22 -6.32
N GLU A 60 5.31 -4.45 -5.43
CA GLU A 60 5.84 -5.78 -5.12
C GLU A 60 4.77 -6.63 -4.43
N ASN A 61 4.06 -6.04 -3.46
CA ASN A 61 2.91 -6.69 -2.85
C ASN A 61 1.68 -6.55 -3.72
N SER A 62 1.36 -7.60 -4.46
CA SER A 62 0.19 -7.65 -5.34
C SER A 62 -1.14 -7.47 -4.59
N CYS A 63 -1.19 -7.75 -3.29
CA CYS A 63 -2.34 -7.55 -2.39
C CYS A 63 -2.38 -6.15 -1.74
N PHE A 64 -1.53 -5.19 -2.14
CA PHE A 64 -1.51 -3.85 -1.56
C PHE A 64 -2.89 -3.20 -1.49
N TRP A 65 -3.64 -3.24 -2.60
CA TRP A 65 -4.99 -2.66 -2.68
C TRP A 65 -6.00 -3.39 -1.80
N ALA A 66 -5.88 -4.71 -1.63
CA ALA A 66 -6.75 -5.46 -0.73
C ALA A 66 -6.52 -5.06 0.74
N LYS A 67 -5.28 -4.78 1.13
CA LYS A 67 -4.97 -4.24 2.47
C LYS A 67 -5.56 -2.85 2.67
N LEU A 68 -5.48 -1.99 1.66
CA LEU A 68 -6.11 -0.67 1.71
C LEU A 68 -7.63 -0.78 1.93
N PHE A 69 -8.30 -1.67 1.21
CA PHE A 69 -9.76 -1.81 1.34
C PHE A 69 -10.21 -2.52 2.63
N ASN A 70 -9.40 -3.41 3.20
CA ASN A 70 -9.71 -4.05 4.47
C ASN A 70 -9.40 -3.14 5.67
N ASP A 71 -8.17 -2.61 5.72
CA ASP A 71 -7.63 -1.94 6.91
C ASP A 71 -7.81 -0.42 6.80
N GLY A 72 -7.67 0.14 5.60
CA GLY A 72 -7.79 1.57 5.36
C GLY A 72 -9.22 2.09 5.24
N THR A 73 -10.17 1.28 4.74
CA THR A 73 -11.57 1.72 4.52
C THR A 73 -12.59 1.07 5.44
N SER A 74 -12.16 0.46 6.56
CA SER A 74 -13.05 -0.24 7.49
C SER A 74 -14.17 0.69 8.00
N SER A 75 -15.38 0.50 7.47
CA SER A 75 -16.55 1.27 7.86
C SER A 75 -17.07 0.79 9.22
N ALA A 76 -16.94 1.65 10.23
CA ALA A 76 -17.91 1.79 11.32
C ALA A 76 -18.14 0.60 12.27
N VAL A 77 -17.13 -0.20 12.60
CA VAL A 77 -17.16 -1.03 13.82
C VAL A 77 -16.19 -0.40 14.81
N GLU A 78 -16.74 0.46 15.70
CA GLU A 78 -16.06 1.18 16.78
C GLU A 78 -14.92 2.13 16.34
N LYS A 79 -15.04 3.42 16.68
CA LYS A 79 -14.02 4.44 16.38
C LYS A 79 -12.59 4.04 16.81
N GLN A 80 -12.48 3.21 17.85
CA GLN A 80 -11.21 2.72 18.38
C GLN A 80 -10.56 1.66 17.46
N LEU A 81 -11.33 0.66 17.00
CA LEU A 81 -10.84 -0.35 16.05
C LEU A 81 -10.56 0.27 14.67
N ALA A 82 -11.36 1.25 14.25
CA ALA A 82 -11.10 2.02 13.05
C ALA A 82 -9.74 2.75 13.14
N LYS A 83 -9.42 3.35 14.29
CA LYS A 83 -8.15 4.03 14.52
C LYS A 83 -6.96 3.07 14.47
N GLU A 84 -7.04 1.93 15.16
CA GLU A 84 -5.96 0.93 15.18
C GLU A 84 -5.70 0.35 13.78
N ASN A 85 -6.74 0.10 12.99
CA ASN A 85 -6.59 -0.35 11.62
C ASN A 85 -5.95 0.71 10.71
N LEU A 86 -6.31 1.98 10.90
CA LEU A 86 -5.72 3.10 10.17
C LEU A 86 -4.23 3.27 10.51
N ASP A 87 -3.85 3.22 11.79
CA ASP A 87 -2.45 3.30 12.24
C ASP A 87 -1.64 2.12 11.67
N MET A 88 -2.21 0.91 11.71
CA MET A 88 -1.58 -0.29 11.13
C MET A 88 -1.35 -0.14 9.63
N PHE A 89 -2.34 0.38 8.89
CA PHE A 89 -2.22 0.60 7.46
C PHE A 89 -1.22 1.73 7.14
N GLU A 90 -1.17 2.81 7.91
CA GLU A 90 -0.18 3.88 7.76
C GLU A 90 1.25 3.32 7.88
N HIS A 91 1.53 2.56 8.95
CA HIS A 91 2.82 1.92 9.15
C HIS A 91 3.17 0.96 8.00
N TYR A 92 2.21 0.18 7.53
CA TYR A 92 2.38 -0.68 6.37
C TYR A 92 2.75 0.13 5.11
N ALA A 93 1.99 1.18 4.80
CA ALA A 93 2.22 2.03 3.62
C ALA A 93 3.60 2.70 3.67
N LEU A 94 3.98 3.27 4.82
CA LEU A 94 5.31 3.86 5.01
C LEU A 94 6.43 2.82 4.82
N ASN A 95 6.24 1.60 5.31
CA ASN A 95 7.21 0.53 5.06
C ASN A 95 7.33 0.19 3.57
N GLN A 96 6.23 0.17 2.82
CA GLN A 96 6.28 -0.02 1.36
C GLN A 96 7.03 1.13 0.66
N LEU A 97 6.78 2.37 1.07
CA LEU A 97 7.45 3.56 0.53
C LEU A 97 8.95 3.53 0.83
N ASN A 98 9.34 3.26 2.07
CA ASN A 98 10.76 3.23 2.48
C ASN A 98 11.57 2.18 1.71
N ASN A 99 10.92 1.08 1.33
CA ASN A 99 11.55 -0.01 0.58
C ASN A 99 11.43 0.15 -0.94
N TYR A 100 10.84 1.23 -1.45
CA TYR A 100 10.55 1.40 -2.88
C TYR A 100 9.80 0.18 -3.45
N ALA A 101 8.84 -0.32 -2.68
CA ALA A 101 8.11 -1.55 -2.98
C ALA A 101 6.68 -1.29 -3.53
N VAL A 102 6.29 -0.03 -3.69
CA VAL A 102 4.97 0.37 -4.18
C VAL A 102 5.10 1.36 -5.32
N SER A 103 4.32 1.18 -6.38
CA SER A 103 4.38 2.07 -7.54
C SER A 103 3.93 3.50 -7.18
N PRO A 104 4.55 4.56 -7.75
CA PRO A 104 4.07 5.94 -7.63
C PRO A 104 2.63 6.16 -8.11
N GLU A 105 2.04 5.20 -8.83
CA GLU A 105 0.62 5.26 -9.27
C GLU A 105 -0.36 5.43 -8.10
N ILE A 106 0.02 5.03 -6.88
CA ILE A 106 -0.80 5.24 -5.69
C ILE A 106 -1.01 6.74 -5.39
N PHE A 107 -0.15 7.63 -5.89
CA PHE A 107 -0.24 9.08 -5.68
C PHE A 107 -0.99 9.81 -6.80
N LEU A 108 -1.52 9.08 -7.79
CA LEU A 108 -2.41 9.70 -8.78
C LEU A 108 -3.63 10.29 -8.08
N LYS A 109 -4.02 11.51 -8.46
CA LYS A 109 -5.07 12.30 -7.79
C LYS A 109 -6.36 11.52 -7.51
N GLU A 110 -6.77 10.65 -8.43
CA GLU A 110 -8.02 9.89 -8.33
C GLU A 110 -7.87 8.48 -7.74
N SER A 111 -6.66 8.12 -7.28
CA SER A 111 -6.38 6.81 -6.72
C SER A 111 -7.18 6.58 -5.43
N SER A 112 -7.48 5.31 -5.14
CA SER A 112 -8.11 4.94 -3.87
C SER A 112 -7.22 5.26 -2.67
N PHE A 113 -5.89 5.29 -2.84
CA PHE A 113 -4.96 5.63 -1.77
C PHE A 113 -5.04 7.12 -1.42
N ILE A 114 -5.16 8.02 -2.40
CA ILE A 114 -5.36 9.46 -2.14
C ILE A 114 -6.70 9.70 -1.44
N LYS A 115 -7.78 9.04 -1.89
CA LYS A 115 -9.11 9.15 -1.25
C LYS A 115 -9.11 8.66 0.20
N TRP A 116 -8.42 7.54 0.45
CA TRP A 116 -8.21 7.04 1.81
C TRP A 116 -7.43 8.06 2.64
N TRP A 117 -6.34 8.60 2.10
CA TRP A 117 -5.50 9.58 2.79
C TRP A 117 -6.29 10.84 3.18
N GLU A 118 -7.10 11.39 2.27
CA GLU A 118 -7.96 12.56 2.57
C GLU A 118 -8.93 12.26 3.73
N THR A 119 -9.55 11.07 3.72
CA THR A 119 -10.44 10.63 4.82
C THR A 119 -9.67 10.45 6.12
N PHE A 120 -8.45 9.89 6.06
CA PHE A 120 -7.59 9.70 7.23
C PHE A 120 -7.16 11.04 7.83
N GLN A 121 -6.80 12.03 7.01
CA GLN A 121 -6.42 13.38 7.45
C GLN A 121 -7.50 14.03 8.31
N GLU A 122 -8.77 13.95 7.90
CA GLU A 122 -9.90 14.48 8.68
C GLU A 122 -10.01 13.84 10.09
N ILE A 123 -9.59 12.58 10.23
CA ILE A 123 -9.61 11.85 11.50
C ILE A 123 -8.42 12.27 12.38
N ILE A 124 -7.21 12.37 11.80
CA ILE A 124 -5.97 12.62 12.56
C ILE A 124 -5.73 14.09 12.93
N GLU A 125 -6.29 15.06 12.19
CA GLU A 125 -6.18 16.50 12.51
C GLU A 125 -6.69 16.86 13.91
N THR A 126 -7.42 15.94 14.55
CA THR A 126 -7.93 16.08 15.91
C THR A 126 -7.05 15.47 17.01
N SER A 127 -6.02 14.66 16.70
CA SER A 127 -5.32 13.93 17.77
C SER A 127 -3.87 13.47 17.61
N HIS A 128 -3.19 13.52 16.45
CA HIS A 128 -1.87 12.86 16.32
C HIS A 128 -0.86 13.45 15.32
N ASP A 129 0.43 13.27 15.62
CA ASP A 129 1.55 13.39 14.69
C ASP A 129 1.63 12.11 13.83
N SER A 130 1.12 12.15 12.61
CA SER A 130 1.21 11.03 11.65
C SER A 130 2.48 11.17 10.80
N PRO A 131 3.39 10.16 10.75
CA PRO A 131 4.59 10.24 9.93
C PRO A 131 4.31 10.33 8.42
N LEU A 132 3.17 9.80 7.95
CA LEU A 132 2.73 9.96 6.57
C LEU A 132 2.24 11.39 6.28
N SER A 133 1.79 12.13 7.29
CA SER A 133 1.32 13.51 7.14
C SER A 133 2.39 14.44 6.60
N ASP A 134 3.60 14.39 7.16
CA ASP A 134 4.71 15.18 6.64
C ASP A 134 5.13 14.75 5.23
N PHE A 135 5.08 13.45 4.95
CA PHE A 135 5.39 12.94 3.62
C PHE A 135 4.42 13.51 2.58
N MET A 136 3.12 13.50 2.89
CA MET A 136 2.07 13.97 1.98
C MET A 136 2.04 15.50 1.90
N LYS A 137 2.11 16.21 3.04
CA LYS A 137 2.06 17.69 3.13
C LYS A 137 3.20 18.36 2.37
N TYR A 138 4.40 17.81 2.43
CA TYR A 138 5.57 18.35 1.72
C TYR A 138 5.77 17.75 0.33
N GLU A 139 4.75 17.07 -0.22
CA GLU A 139 4.75 16.47 -1.56
C GLU A 139 5.98 15.58 -1.83
N ARG A 140 6.44 14.86 -0.80
CA ARG A 140 7.67 14.06 -0.87
C ARG A 140 7.55 12.90 -1.87
N TYR A 141 6.33 12.54 -2.27
CA TYR A 141 6.06 11.58 -3.34
C TYR A 141 6.64 12.04 -4.70
N LEU A 142 6.82 13.35 -4.95
CA LEU A 142 7.51 13.85 -6.15
C LEU A 142 9.02 13.51 -6.16
N GLN A 143 9.62 13.39 -4.97
CA GLN A 143 11.01 12.95 -4.81
C GLN A 143 11.10 11.42 -4.82
N TYR A 144 10.09 10.75 -4.25
CA TYR A 144 9.94 9.30 -4.29
C TYR A 144 9.97 8.76 -5.72
N GLU A 145 9.15 9.32 -6.61
CA GLU A 145 9.09 8.93 -8.03
C GLU A 145 10.44 9.08 -8.75
N LYS A 146 11.27 10.03 -8.31
CA LYS A 146 12.64 10.25 -8.81
C LYS A 146 13.69 9.34 -8.19
N GLY A 147 13.31 8.43 -7.27
CA GLY A 147 14.25 7.57 -6.56
C GLY A 147 15.15 8.28 -5.55
N SER A 148 14.79 9.51 -5.17
CA SER A 148 15.57 10.34 -4.24
C SER A 148 15.17 10.05 -2.80
N THR A 149 16.13 10.10 -1.86
CA THR A 149 15.85 9.96 -0.43
C THR A 149 14.98 11.12 0.06
N PHE A 150 13.81 10.79 0.59
CA PHE A 150 12.80 11.74 1.06
C PHE A 150 12.69 11.81 2.59
N LEU A 151 13.26 10.84 3.32
CA LEU A 151 13.35 10.86 4.77
C LEU A 151 14.66 11.52 5.21
N ARG A 152 14.55 12.54 6.08
CA ARG A 152 15.66 13.17 6.78
C ARG A 152 15.26 13.42 8.23
#